data_AF-A0A416SYG2-F1
#
_entry.id   AF-A0A416SYG2-F1
#
_cell.length_a   1.000
_cell.length_b   1.000
_cell.length_c   1.000
_cell.angle_alpha   90.00
_cell.angle_beta   90.00
_cell.angle_gamma   90.00
#
_symmetry.space_group_name_H-M   'P 1'
#
loop_
_entity.id
_entity.type
_entity.pdbx_description
1 polymer ?
#
loop_
_entity_poly.entity_id
_entity_poly.type
_entity_poly.pdbx_seq_one_letter_code
_entity_poly.pdbx_strand_id
1 'polypeptide(L)'
;MNRVCKMYVKNVKSAFPIIGKSERLYIEKLQNYLEEYCNEYNISSLEELYKNFGTPDDVINSYFVWNANNNLYYNVHKLNIVSCVFLTIIAVLLLFSIVI
;
A
#
# COMPACT_ATOMS: atom_id res chain seq x y z
N MET A 1 21.12 8.72 -5.00
CA MET A 1 21.14 7.29 -4.60
C MET A 1 22.36 6.54 -5.17
N ASN A 2 23.04 5.75 -4.33
CA ASN A 2 24.21 4.94 -4.70
C ASN A 2 23.86 3.71 -5.57
N ARG A 3 24.89 3.03 -6.11
CA ARG A 3 24.71 1.89 -7.04
C ARG A 3 24.01 0.69 -6.38
N VAL A 4 24.30 0.42 -5.12
CA VAL A 4 23.79 -0.74 -4.37
C VAL A 4 22.29 -0.59 -4.13
N CYS A 5 21.85 0.59 -3.68
CA CYS A 5 20.42 0.85 -3.43
C CYS A 5 19.60 0.93 -4.72
N LYS A 6 20.20 1.43 -5.82
CA LYS A 6 19.61 1.29 -7.16
C LYS A 6 19.40 -0.17 -7.56
N MET A 7 20.36 -1.03 -7.24
CA MET A 7 20.27 -2.46 -7.56
C MET A 7 19.18 -3.15 -6.72
N TYR A 8 19.07 -2.82 -5.44
CA TYR A 8 17.99 -3.30 -4.58
C TYR A 8 16.60 -2.91 -5.12
N VAL A 9 16.38 -1.63 -5.42
CA VAL A 9 15.08 -1.16 -5.99
C VAL A 9 14.78 -1.87 -7.31
N LYS A 10 15.79 -2.08 -8.16
CA LYS A 10 15.63 -2.83 -9.41
C LYS A 10 15.18 -4.27 -9.15
N ASN A 11 15.77 -4.94 -8.16
CA ASN A 11 15.45 -6.32 -7.80
C ASN A 11 14.02 -6.43 -7.24
N VAL A 12 13.62 -5.51 -6.36
CA VAL A 12 12.23 -5.40 -5.88
C VAL A 12 11.26 -5.18 -7.04
N LYS A 13 11.58 -4.23 -7.94
CA LYS A 13 10.74 -3.94 -9.11
C LYS A 13 10.57 -5.16 -10.02
N SER A 14 11.60 -5.96 -10.23
CA SER A 14 11.52 -7.18 -11.06
C SER A 14 10.74 -8.33 -10.40
N ALA A 15 10.56 -8.30 -9.09
CA ALA A 15 9.81 -9.32 -8.37
C ALA A 15 8.29 -9.14 -8.51
N PHE A 16 7.82 -7.94 -8.87
CA PHE A 16 6.40 -7.72 -9.15
C PHE A 16 5.95 -8.47 -10.42
N PRO A 17 4.88 -9.27 -10.35
CA PRO A 17 4.35 -9.96 -11.53
C PRO A 17 3.77 -8.97 -12.56
N ILE A 18 3.10 -7.92 -12.09
CA ILE A 18 2.54 -6.84 -12.91
C ILE A 18 2.74 -5.53 -12.15
N ILE A 19 3.06 -4.44 -12.86
CA ILE A 19 3.26 -3.11 -12.28
C ILE A 19 2.16 -2.16 -12.78
N GLY A 20 1.12 -2.00 -11.96
CA GLY A 20 0.03 -1.05 -12.15
C GLY A 20 0.31 0.30 -11.48
N LYS A 21 -0.75 1.12 -11.31
CA LYS A 21 -0.62 2.45 -10.69
C LYS A 21 -0.21 2.36 -9.22
N SER A 22 -0.81 1.44 -8.47
CA SER A 22 -0.55 1.28 -7.04
C SER A 22 0.87 0.78 -6.77
N GLU A 23 1.35 -0.15 -7.59
CA GLU A 23 2.70 -0.71 -7.51
C GLU A 23 3.74 0.35 -7.88
N ARG A 24 3.48 1.17 -8.92
CA ARG A 24 4.35 2.32 -9.25
C ARG A 24 4.50 3.28 -8.07
N LEU A 25 3.38 3.68 -7.46
CA LEU A 25 3.38 4.59 -6.30
C LEU A 25 4.11 3.98 -5.09
N TYR A 26 3.97 2.67 -4.87
CA TYR A 26 4.70 1.98 -3.81
C TYR A 26 6.21 1.98 -4.08
N ILE A 27 6.63 1.62 -5.29
CA ILE A 27 8.05 1.58 -5.69
C ILE A 27 8.68 2.98 -5.62
N GLU A 28 7.97 4.03 -6.04
CA GLU A 28 8.45 5.42 -5.93
C GLU A 28 8.68 5.83 -4.48
N LYS A 29 7.75 5.50 -3.57
CA LYS A 29 7.91 5.75 -2.13
C LYS A 29 9.10 4.99 -1.55
N LEU A 30 9.25 3.72 -1.90
CA LEU A 30 10.38 2.89 -1.48
C LEU A 30 11.71 3.46 -1.98
N GLN A 31 11.75 3.93 -3.24
CA GLN A 31 12.94 4.51 -3.83
C GLN A 31 13.36 5.81 -3.12
N ASN A 32 12.42 6.71 -2.82
CA ASN A 32 12.72 7.95 -2.11
C ASN A 32 13.24 7.67 -0.70
N TYR A 33 12.59 6.74 0.01
CA TYR A 33 13.02 6.33 1.34
C TYR A 33 14.42 5.71 1.33
N LEU A 34 14.71 4.83 0.38
CA LEU A 34 16.04 4.21 0.24
C LEU A 34 17.10 5.22 -0.20
N GLU A 35 16.72 6.25 -0.96
CA GLU A 35 17.65 7.32 -1.31
C GLU A 35 18.12 8.09 -0.07
N GLU A 36 17.20 8.47 0.82
CA GLU A 36 17.51 9.11 2.09
C GLU A 36 18.35 8.19 2.98
N TYR A 37 17.87 6.96 3.22
CA TYR A 37 18.54 5.98 4.08
C TYR A 37 19.97 5.66 3.61
N CYS A 38 20.15 5.39 2.31
CA CYS A 38 21.46 5.01 1.80
C CYS A 38 22.47 6.16 1.80
N ASN A 39 22.01 7.40 1.70
CA ASN A 39 22.86 8.57 1.79
C ASN A 39 23.28 8.83 3.25
N GLU A 40 22.37 8.66 4.21
CA GLU A 40 22.64 8.88 5.64
C GLU A 40 23.61 7.83 6.20
N TYR A 41 23.37 6.55 5.90
CA TYR A 41 24.12 5.43 6.49
C TYR A 41 25.29 4.94 5.62
N ASN A 42 25.56 5.58 4.48
CA ASN A 42 26.62 5.19 3.53
C ASN A 42 26.61 3.70 3.16
N ILE A 43 25.41 3.15 2.94
CA ILE A 43 25.21 1.71 2.67
C ILE A 43 26.03 1.27 1.45
N SER A 44 26.84 0.23 1.62
CA SER A 44 27.75 -0.27 0.59
C SER A 44 27.54 -1.75 0.24
N SER A 45 26.69 -2.46 0.98
CA SER A 45 26.38 -3.86 0.73
C SER A 45 24.90 -4.09 0.42
N LEU A 46 24.63 -4.96 -0.56
CA LEU A 46 23.28 -5.40 -0.87
C LEU A 46 22.71 -6.29 0.25
N GLU A 47 23.57 -7.03 0.96
CA GLU A 47 23.17 -7.88 2.08
C GLU A 47 22.70 -7.06 3.29
N GLU A 48 23.27 -5.87 3.52
CA GLU A 48 22.75 -4.95 4.54
C GLU A 48 21.31 -4.52 4.22
N LEU A 49 21.02 -4.26 2.95
CA LEU A 49 19.67 -3.93 2.51
C LEU A 49 18.73 -5.12 2.68
N TYR A 50 19.15 -6.33 2.32
CA TYR A 50 18.34 -7.54 2.54
C TYR A 50 18.09 -7.82 4.03
N LYS A 51 19.08 -7.57 4.90
CA LYS A 51 18.93 -7.72 6.34
C LYS A 51 17.96 -6.69 6.94
N ASN A 52 18.03 -5.45 6.49
CA ASN A 52 17.27 -4.35 7.08
C ASN A 52 15.86 -4.18 6.48
N PHE A 53 15.69 -4.52 5.21
CA PHE A 53 14.45 -4.30 4.45
C PHE A 53 13.80 -5.58 3.92
N GLY A 54 14.48 -6.73 4.02
CA GLY A 54 14.02 -8.00 3.48
C GLY A 54 14.50 -8.26 2.05
N THR A 55 14.33 -9.49 1.58
CA THR A 55 14.57 -9.84 0.18
C THR A 55 13.48 -9.25 -0.73
N PRO A 56 13.69 -9.22 -2.06
CA PRO A 56 12.66 -8.74 -2.99
C PRO A 56 11.31 -9.45 -2.79
N ASP A 57 11.33 -10.76 -2.52
CA ASP A 57 10.14 -11.56 -2.25
C ASP A 57 9.45 -11.15 -0.94
N ASP A 58 10.22 -10.91 0.13
CA ASP A 58 9.67 -10.44 1.42
C ASP A 58 8.96 -9.10 1.27
N VAL A 59 9.56 -8.18 0.50
CA VAL A 59 9.04 -6.83 0.26
C VAL A 59 7.72 -6.89 -0.51
N ILE A 60 7.67 -7.65 -1.62
CA ILE A 60 6.43 -7.75 -2.41
C ILE A 60 5.34 -8.52 -1.66
N ASN A 61 5.69 -9.55 -0.89
CA ASN A 61 4.73 -10.30 -0.09
C ASN A 61 4.10 -9.39 0.97
N SER A 62 4.93 -8.60 1.65
CA SER A 62 4.46 -7.59 2.62
C SER A 62 3.54 -6.56 1.98
N TYR A 63 3.89 -6.09 0.78
CA TYR A 63 3.04 -5.19 -0.01
C TYR A 63 1.68 -5.82 -0.33
N PHE A 64 1.64 -7.04 -0.85
CA PHE A 64 0.40 -7.70 -1.24
C PHE A 64 -0.49 -8.02 -0.03
N VAL A 65 0.09 -8.47 1.08
CA VAL A 65 -0.65 -8.70 2.33
C VAL A 65 -1.25 -7.39 2.85
N TRP A 66 -0.46 -6.31 2.89
CA TRP A 66 -0.95 -5.00 3.29
C TRP A 66 -2.07 -4.50 2.36
N ASN A 67 -1.88 -4.60 1.05
CA ASN A 67 -2.86 -4.16 0.06
C ASN A 67 -4.17 -4.98 0.14
N ALA A 68 -4.06 -6.30 0.31
CA ALA A 68 -5.22 -7.17 0.52
C ALA A 68 -5.97 -6.78 1.79
N ASN A 69 -5.28 -6.59 2.92
CA ASN A 69 -5.89 -6.22 4.19
C ASN A 69 -6.55 -4.83 4.14
N ASN A 70 -5.93 -3.85 3.49
CA ASN A 70 -6.52 -2.52 3.34
C ASN A 70 -7.72 -2.52 2.39
N ASN A 71 -7.68 -3.30 1.31
CA ASN A 71 -8.83 -3.47 0.43
C ASN A 71 -9.98 -4.15 1.17
N LEU A 72 -9.71 -5.16 2.00
CA LEU A 72 -10.71 -5.80 2.84
C LEU A 72 -11.29 -4.79 3.86
N TYR A 73 -10.45 -4.08 4.61
CA TYR A 73 -10.86 -3.07 5.59
C TYR A 73 -11.69 -1.93 4.96
N TYR A 74 -11.23 -1.38 3.82
CA TYR A 74 -11.93 -0.32 3.12
C TYR A 74 -13.29 -0.81 2.58
N ASN A 75 -13.35 -2.03 2.03
CA ASN A 75 -14.60 -2.56 1.48
C ASN A 75 -15.62 -2.86 2.58
N VAL A 76 -15.23 -3.41 3.73
CA VAL A 76 -16.16 -3.64 4.86
C VAL A 76 -16.68 -2.33 5.45
N HIS A 77 -15.80 -1.34 5.65
CA HIS A 77 -16.23 -0.03 6.16
C HIS A 77 -17.09 0.73 5.16
N LYS A 78 -16.77 0.69 3.87
CA LYS A 78 -17.55 1.35 2.82
C LYS A 78 -18.95 0.72 2.68
N LEU A 79 -19.07 -0.60 2.68
CA LEU A 79 -20.36 -1.29 2.64
C LEU A 79 -21.21 -0.96 3.88
N ASN A 80 -20.59 -0.91 5.06
CA ASN A 80 -21.29 -0.55 6.29
C ASN A 80 -21.77 0.92 6.29
N ILE A 81 -20.94 1.86 5.82
CA ILE A 81 -21.32 3.29 5.73
C ILE A 81 -22.45 3.50 4.70
N VAL A 82 -22.35 2.89 3.51
CA VAL A 82 -23.39 3.01 2.48
C VAL A 82 -24.71 2.43 2.96
N SER A 83 -24.67 1.28 3.66
CA SER A 83 -25.86 0.64 4.23
C SER A 83 -26.52 1.51 5.30
N CYS A 84 -25.74 2.11 6.21
CA CYS A 84 -26.28 3.02 7.23
C CYS A 84 -26.93 4.27 6.60
N VAL A 85 -26.30 4.88 5.60
CA VAL A 85 -26.86 6.06 4.91
C VAL A 85 -28.16 5.71 4.17
N PHE A 86 -28.24 4.53 3.56
CA PHE A 86 -29.47 4.09 2.90
C PHE A 86 -30.63 3.89 3.90
N LEU A 87 -30.35 3.28 5.05
CA LEU A 87 -31.33 3.05 6.11
C LEU A 87 -31.85 4.37 6.72
N THR A 88 -30.99 5.36 6.92
CA THR A 88 -31.42 6.67 7.45
C THR A 88 -32.31 7.43 6.47
N ILE A 89 -32.02 7.36 5.16
CA ILE A 89 -32.87 7.99 4.12
C ILE A 89 -34.26 7.34 4.09
N ILE A 90 -34.35 6.01 4.14
CA ILE A 90 -35.64 5.31 4.21
C ILE A 90 -36.43 5.70 5.46
N ALA A 91 -35.77 5.75 6.62
CA ALA A 91 -36.42 6.13 7.87
C ALA A 91 -37.00 7.56 7.82
N VAL A 92 -36.27 8.52 7.24
CA VAL A 92 -36.73 9.90 7.06
C VAL A 92 -37.93 9.96 6.12
N LEU A 93 -37.91 9.22 5.00
CA LEU A 93 -39.04 9.16 4.06
C LEU A 93 -40.30 8.60 4.72
N LEU A 94 -40.17 7.54 5.51
CA LEU A 94 -41.28 6.94 6.25
C LEU A 94 -41.90 7.92 7.26
N LEU A 95 -41.05 8.65 7.99
CA LEU A 95 -41.51 9.67 8.94
C LEU A 95 -42.26 10.81 8.23
N PHE A 96 -41.77 11.25 7.06
CA PHE A 96 -42.45 12.28 6.26
C PHE A 96 -43.83 11.81 5.78
N SER A 97 -43.96 10.55 5.35
CA SER A 97 -45.25 10.00 4.90
C SER A 97 -46.29 9.79 6.01
N ILE A 98 -45.90 9.80 7.29
CA ILE A 98 -46.83 9.70 8.43
C ILE A 98 -47.37 11.08 8.85
N VAL A 99 -46.64 12.15 8.51
CA VAL A 99 -46.97 13.54 8.90
C VAL A 99 -47.87 14.24 7.87
N ILE A 100 -47.96 13.72 6.64
CA ILE A 100 -48.86 14.17 5.56
C ILE A 100 -50.18 13.39 5.64
#